data_AF-A0A8S1RUZ2-F1
#
_entry.id   AF-A0A8S1RUZ2-F1
#
_cell.length_a   1.000
_cell.length_b   1.000
_cell.length_c   1.000
_cell.angle_alpha   90.00
_cell.angle_beta   90.00
_cell.angle_gamma   90.00
#
_symmetry.space_group_name_H-M   'P 1'
#
loop_
_entity.id
_entity.type
_entity.pdbx_description
1 polymer ?
#
loop_
_entity_poly.entity_id
_entity_poly.type
_entity_poly.pdbx_seq_one_letter_code
_entity_poly.pdbx_strand_id
1 'polypeptide(L)'
;MGDEWDTCQNWDEKTLKDIVEANEKTYKSQIPSVKVCDYFLDALEKGKYGWRWVCPNGMTCHYKHCLPQGYVFRKKEEPKQRQEGDLEEEQMNKFPSYRREELKLLKRFSKSGNRRGQREKNQKLRNKNQKNRRKKVENQKTINFRVKIIRKQFINDRKSFIFLRSQFIY
;
A
#
# COMPACT_ATOMS: atom_id res chain seq x y z
N MET A 1 -38.03 16.58 47.38
CA MET A 1 -38.81 15.63 46.56
C MET A 1 -38.74 16.17 45.15
N GLY A 2 -38.04 15.45 44.26
CA GLY A 2 -37.93 15.83 42.86
C GLY A 2 -39.17 15.32 42.15
N ASP A 3 -39.94 16.25 41.62
CA ASP A 3 -41.16 16.02 40.88
C ASP A 3 -40.92 15.15 39.63
N GLU A 4 -41.42 13.91 39.64
CA GLU A 4 -41.30 12.92 38.55
C GLU A 4 -42.15 13.24 37.30
N TRP A 5 -42.86 14.38 37.29
CA TRP A 5 -43.81 14.76 36.22
C TRP A 5 -43.18 15.45 35.00
N ASP A 6 -41.88 15.76 35.03
CA ASP A 6 -41.14 16.35 33.89
C ASP A 6 -40.55 15.32 32.92
N THR A 7 -40.89 14.04 33.08
CA THR A 7 -40.47 12.99 32.15
C THR A 7 -41.41 12.98 30.95
N CYS A 8 -40.89 13.20 29.73
CA CYS A 8 -41.58 13.25 28.42
C CYS A 8 -42.59 12.09 28.13
N GLN A 9 -42.66 11.09 29.01
CA GLN A 9 -43.59 9.95 28.91
C GLN A 9 -45.04 10.28 29.32
N ASN A 10 -45.31 11.37 30.05
CA ASN A 10 -46.66 11.69 30.54
C ASN A 10 -47.28 12.95 29.90
N TRP A 11 -46.87 13.30 28.68
CA TRP A 11 -47.38 14.49 27.99
C TRP A 11 -48.58 14.12 27.10
N ASP A 12 -49.75 14.65 27.47
CA ASP A 12 -51.00 14.50 26.69
C ASP A 12 -50.97 15.30 25.37
N GLU A 13 -51.78 14.91 24.38
CA GLU A 13 -51.82 15.54 23.04
C GLU A 13 -52.14 17.05 23.08
N LYS A 14 -52.86 17.50 24.12
CA LYS A 14 -53.18 18.92 24.33
C LYS A 14 -51.95 19.72 24.76
N THR A 15 -51.16 19.20 25.70
CA THR A 15 -49.96 19.88 26.19
C THR A 15 -48.88 19.94 25.11
N LEU A 16 -48.80 18.91 24.26
CA LEU A 16 -47.94 18.94 23.07
C LEU A 16 -48.33 20.04 22.09
N LYS A 17 -49.63 20.21 21.80
CA LYS A 17 -50.12 21.28 20.93
C LYS A 17 -49.85 22.67 21.52
N ASP A 18 -50.06 22.84 22.83
CA ASP A 18 -49.81 24.11 23.50
C ASP A 18 -48.31 24.48 23.48
N ILE A 19 -47.42 23.51 23.69
CA ILE A 19 -45.96 23.72 23.62
C ILE A 19 -45.50 24.01 22.19
N VAL A 20 -46.05 23.31 21.19
CA VAL A 20 -45.76 23.58 19.78
C VAL A 20 -46.26 24.97 19.39
N GLU A 21 -47.47 25.35 19.77
CA GLU A 21 -48.03 26.66 19.47
C GLU A 21 -47.29 27.79 20.21
N ALA A 22 -46.87 27.57 21.46
CA ALA A 22 -46.03 28.49 22.21
C ALA A 22 -44.65 28.68 21.55
N ASN A 23 -44.03 27.59 21.09
CA ASN A 23 -42.78 27.66 20.33
C ASN A 23 -42.99 28.37 18.99
N GLU A 24 -44.03 28.01 18.22
CA GLU A 24 -44.30 28.68 16.95
C GLU A 24 -44.57 30.17 17.12
N LYS A 25 -45.27 30.59 18.18
CA LYS A 25 -45.52 32.01 18.47
C LYS A 25 -44.24 32.74 18.87
N THR A 26 -43.35 32.16 19.68
CA THR A 26 -42.08 32.79 20.04
C THR A 26 -41.14 32.92 18.84
N TYR A 27 -41.07 31.90 17.97
CA TYR A 27 -40.22 31.93 16.78
C TYR A 27 -40.81 32.74 15.60
N LYS A 28 -42.14 32.77 15.41
CA LYS A 28 -42.80 33.56 14.33
C LYS A 28 -42.83 35.06 14.63
N SER A 29 -42.78 35.47 15.90
CA SER A 29 -42.89 36.89 16.30
C SER A 29 -41.63 37.73 16.04
N GLN A 30 -40.50 37.12 15.63
CA GLN A 30 -39.22 37.82 15.50
C GLN A 30 -38.69 37.90 14.07
N ILE A 31 -39.49 38.27 13.06
CA ILE A 31 -38.92 38.61 11.74
C ILE A 31 -39.73 39.75 11.11
N PRO A 32 -39.16 40.98 11.00
CA PRO A 32 -38.40 41.28 9.79
C PRO A 32 -37.27 42.31 10.01
N SER A 33 -36.12 41.88 10.55
CA SER A 33 -34.91 42.69 10.36
C SER A 33 -34.34 42.40 8.96
N VAL A 34 -34.02 43.48 8.21
CA VAL A 34 -33.35 43.40 6.90
C VAL A 34 -31.86 43.05 7.09
N LYS A 35 -31.32 43.36 8.27
CA LYS A 35 -29.90 43.15 8.62
C LYS A 35 -29.62 41.69 9.02
N VAL A 36 -28.46 41.21 8.58
CA VAL A 36 -27.87 39.92 8.98
C VAL A 36 -27.19 40.06 10.35
N CYS A 37 -27.21 39.01 11.17
CA CYS A 37 -26.55 39.00 12.48
C CYS A 37 -25.02 39.21 12.34
N ASP A 38 -24.44 40.16 13.08
CA ASP A 38 -23.01 40.47 13.00
C ASP A 38 -22.14 39.26 13.44
N TYR A 39 -22.56 38.54 14.48
CA TYR A 39 -21.89 37.31 14.93
C TYR A 39 -21.93 36.18 13.91
N PHE A 40 -22.93 36.18 13.02
CA PHE A 40 -23.02 35.22 11.95
C PHE A 40 -22.01 35.53 10.83
N LEU A 41 -21.79 36.81 10.52
CA LEU A 41 -20.74 37.23 9.58
C LEU A 41 -19.34 36.87 10.13
N ASP A 42 -19.10 37.09 11.43
CA ASP A 42 -17.87 36.66 12.10
C ASP A 42 -17.64 35.15 12.04
N ALA A 43 -18.71 34.36 12.22
CA ALA A 43 -18.62 32.90 12.17
C ALA A 43 -18.36 32.40 10.74
N LEU A 44 -18.89 33.08 9.72
CA LEU A 44 -18.60 32.81 8.32
C LEU A 44 -17.16 33.12 7.97
N GLU A 45 -16.62 34.25 8.45
CA GLU A 45 -15.21 34.60 8.26
C GLU A 45 -14.27 33.58 8.91
N LYS A 46 -14.65 33.06 10.07
CA LYS A 46 -13.90 32.02 10.79
C LYS A 46 -14.15 30.61 10.28
N GLY A 47 -15.06 30.41 9.32
CA GLY A 47 -15.45 29.10 8.80
C GLY A 47 -16.14 28.18 9.83
N LYS A 48 -16.69 28.75 10.91
CA LYS A 48 -17.33 28.02 12.02
C LYS A 48 -18.87 28.01 11.91
N TYR A 49 -19.41 28.08 10.70
CA TYR A 49 -20.85 28.07 10.44
C TYR A 49 -21.36 26.64 10.19
N GLY A 50 -22.63 26.34 10.53
CA GLY A 50 -23.23 25.02 10.29
C GLY A 50 -24.39 24.68 11.24
N TRP A 51 -24.91 23.45 11.11
CA TRP A 51 -26.10 22.95 11.81
C TRP A 51 -25.99 22.83 13.34
N ARG A 52 -24.77 22.94 13.90
CA ARG A 52 -24.52 22.98 15.35
C ARG A 52 -24.06 24.36 15.83
N TRP A 53 -23.93 25.34 14.94
CA TRP A 53 -23.55 26.69 15.33
C TRP A 53 -24.74 27.40 15.97
N VAL A 54 -24.53 27.91 17.19
CA VAL A 54 -25.52 28.68 17.94
C VAL A 54 -25.02 30.11 18.02
N CYS A 55 -25.90 31.08 17.74
CA CYS A 55 -25.56 32.49 17.85
C CYS A 55 -25.20 32.81 19.32
N PRO A 56 -24.08 33.52 19.59
CA PRO A 56 -23.74 33.95 20.94
C PRO A 56 -24.74 34.96 21.52
N ASN A 57 -25.60 35.56 20.69
CA ASN A 57 -26.73 36.39 21.13
C ASN A 57 -27.97 35.54 21.56
N GLY A 58 -27.87 34.21 21.49
CA GLY A 58 -28.88 33.27 21.96
C GLY A 58 -30.10 33.11 21.04
N MET A 59 -31.15 32.48 21.58
CA MET A 59 -32.45 32.27 20.92
C MET A 59 -33.26 33.56 20.74
N THR A 60 -32.84 34.65 21.37
CA THR A 60 -33.46 35.98 21.29
C THR A 60 -32.82 36.87 20.23
N CYS A 61 -32.05 36.31 19.30
CA CYS A 61 -31.44 37.10 18.25
C CYS A 61 -32.51 37.62 17.28
N HIS A 62 -32.72 38.93 17.28
CA HIS A 62 -33.65 39.62 16.38
C HIS A 62 -33.17 39.71 14.91
N TYR A 63 -31.98 39.20 14.60
CA TYR A 63 -31.32 39.33 13.29
C TYR A 63 -31.31 38.02 12.50
N LYS A 64 -31.32 38.11 11.16
CA LYS A 64 -31.33 36.92 10.29
C LYS A 64 -30.00 36.17 10.34
N HIS A 65 -30.09 34.84 10.51
CA HIS A 65 -28.96 33.90 10.49
C HIS A 65 -28.82 33.19 9.13
N CYS A 66 -29.04 33.92 8.03
CA CYS A 66 -28.94 33.39 6.68
C CYS A 66 -28.28 34.42 5.77
N LEU A 67 -27.43 33.96 4.85
CA LEU A 67 -26.98 34.81 3.74
C LEU A 67 -28.20 35.12 2.85
N PRO A 68 -28.38 36.37 2.41
CA PRO A 68 -29.26 36.68 1.30
C PRO A 68 -28.89 35.84 0.07
N GLN A 69 -29.91 35.40 -0.69
CA GLN A 69 -29.70 34.65 -1.92
C GLN A 69 -28.83 35.49 -2.88
N GLY A 70 -27.68 34.94 -3.29
CA GLY A 70 -26.72 35.62 -4.19
C GLY A 70 -25.48 36.21 -3.52
N TYR A 71 -25.33 36.15 -2.19
CA TYR A 71 -24.09 36.59 -1.53
C TYR A 71 -22.96 35.56 -1.70
N VAL A 72 -21.94 35.92 -2.48
CA VAL A 72 -20.73 35.09 -2.68
C VAL A 72 -19.65 35.55 -1.72
N PHE A 73 -19.35 34.72 -0.70
CA PHE A 73 -18.28 35.01 0.25
C PHE A 73 -16.91 34.88 -0.44
N ARG A 74 -16.15 35.98 -0.50
CA ARG A 74 -14.76 35.97 -0.94
C ARG A 74 -13.90 35.49 0.23
N LYS A 75 -13.50 34.21 0.22
CA LYS A 75 -12.48 33.73 1.16
C LYS A 75 -11.25 34.61 0.98
N LYS A 76 -10.89 35.40 2.00
CA LYS A 76 -9.53 35.93 2.09
C LYS A 76 -8.63 34.71 2.24
N GLU A 77 -7.98 34.33 1.16
CA GLU A 77 -6.86 33.41 1.20
C GLU A 77 -5.83 34.07 2.12
N GLU A 78 -5.75 33.61 3.38
CA GLU A 78 -4.64 33.98 4.23
C GLU A 78 -3.35 33.53 3.51
N PRO A 79 -2.31 34.38 3.45
CA PRO A 79 -1.04 34.02 2.85
C PRO A 79 -0.24 33.09 3.79
N LYS A 80 -0.87 32.04 4.33
CA LYS A 80 -0.20 30.97 5.09
C LYS A 80 0.56 30.00 4.17
N GLN A 81 0.25 30.01 2.87
CA GLN A 81 0.91 29.16 1.87
C GLN A 81 2.38 29.51 1.60
N ARG A 82 2.91 30.65 2.07
CA ARG A 82 4.35 30.96 1.90
C ARG A 82 5.26 30.25 2.90
N GLN A 83 4.75 29.78 4.04
CA GLN A 83 5.55 29.01 5.00
C GLN A 83 5.36 27.50 4.84
N GLU A 84 4.23 27.06 4.30
CA GLU A 84 3.97 25.65 4.02
C GLU A 84 4.80 25.12 2.85
N GLY A 85 5.12 25.93 1.83
CA GLY A 85 5.94 25.50 0.69
C GLY A 85 7.36 25.04 1.08
N ASP A 86 8.01 25.77 1.99
CA ASP A 86 9.38 25.45 2.44
C ASP A 86 9.39 24.20 3.36
N LEU A 87 8.36 24.04 4.19
CA LEU A 87 8.20 22.87 5.06
C LEU A 87 7.78 21.62 4.27
N GLU A 88 6.91 21.76 3.28
CA GLU A 88 6.48 20.68 2.39
C GLU A 88 7.62 20.20 1.51
N GLU A 89 8.47 21.09 0.97
CA GLU A 89 9.65 20.72 0.19
C GLU A 89 10.71 19.99 1.05
N GLU A 90 10.91 20.42 2.29
CA GLU A 90 11.79 19.73 3.25
C GLU A 90 11.22 18.36 3.67
N GLN A 91 9.91 18.26 3.92
CA GLN A 91 9.22 17.00 4.21
C GLN A 91 9.22 16.04 3.01
N MET A 92 9.04 16.56 1.80
CA MET A 92 9.09 15.83 0.53
C MET A 92 10.50 15.34 0.20
N ASN A 93 11.55 16.08 0.54
CA ASN A 93 12.95 15.65 0.40
C ASN A 93 13.39 14.64 1.48
N LYS A 94 12.72 14.60 2.63
CA LYS A 94 12.99 13.62 3.71
C LYS A 94 12.32 12.26 3.46
N PHE A 95 11.18 12.24 2.77
CA PHE A 95 10.40 11.03 2.47
C PHE A 95 11.15 9.94 1.65
N PRO A 96 12.01 10.28 0.66
CA PRO A 96 12.81 9.30 -0.08
C PRO A 96 13.94 8.64 0.74
N SER A 97 14.42 9.32 1.79
CA SER A 97 15.55 8.85 2.62
C SER A 97 15.14 7.69 3.53
N TYR A 98 14.05 7.89 4.29
CA TYR A 98 13.59 6.93 5.30
C TYR A 98 13.18 5.57 4.70
N ARG A 99 12.44 5.59 3.59
CA ARG A 99 12.02 4.37 2.88
C ARG A 99 13.21 3.56 2.33
N ARG A 100 14.30 4.23 1.95
CA ARG A 100 15.47 3.59 1.34
C ARG A 100 16.29 2.82 2.37
N GLU A 101 16.30 3.23 3.64
CA GLU A 101 16.93 2.49 4.74
C GLU A 101 16.09 1.31 5.23
N GLU A 102 14.78 1.48 5.40
CA GLU A 102 13.88 0.39 5.76
C GLU A 102 13.86 -0.73 4.70
N LEU A 103 13.87 -0.36 3.40
CA LEU A 103 13.96 -1.32 2.30
C LEU A 103 15.27 -2.12 2.29
N LYS A 104 16.38 -1.55 2.78
CA LYS A 104 17.66 -2.27 2.92
C LYS A 104 17.59 -3.31 4.03
N LEU A 105 16.92 -3.00 5.14
CA LEU A 105 16.70 -3.94 6.24
C LEU A 105 15.76 -5.08 5.82
N LEU A 106 14.64 -4.77 5.15
CA LEU A 106 13.68 -5.78 4.67
C LEU A 106 14.30 -6.76 3.64
N LYS A 107 15.15 -6.25 2.72
CA LYS A 107 15.91 -7.09 1.78
C LYS A 107 16.90 -8.03 2.49
N ARG A 108 17.40 -7.66 3.67
CA ARG A 108 18.33 -8.48 4.47
C ARG A 108 17.61 -9.67 5.12
N PHE A 109 16.35 -9.51 5.53
CA PHE A 109 15.50 -10.60 6.02
C PHE A 109 15.03 -11.55 4.90
N SER A 110 14.65 -11.02 3.73
CA SER A 110 14.25 -11.83 2.56
C SER A 110 15.36 -12.75 2.02
N LYS A 111 16.64 -12.32 2.09
CA LYS A 111 17.81 -13.16 1.74
C LYS A 111 18.02 -14.37 2.66
N SER A 112 17.32 -14.48 3.78
CA SER A 112 17.44 -15.64 4.69
C SER A 112 16.56 -16.82 4.25
N GLY A 113 15.34 -16.55 3.75
CA GLY A 113 14.37 -17.59 3.36
C GLY A 113 14.77 -18.41 2.13
N ASN A 114 15.54 -17.84 1.20
CA ASN A 114 15.92 -18.50 -0.05
C ASN A 114 17.25 -19.29 0.00
N ARG A 115 17.94 -19.34 1.15
CA ARG A 115 19.24 -20.05 1.26
C ARG A 115 19.11 -21.57 1.16
N ARG A 116 18.02 -22.15 1.69
CA ARG A 116 17.81 -23.61 1.73
C ARG A 116 17.54 -24.15 0.30
N GLY A 117 16.65 -23.50 -0.45
CA GLY A 117 16.39 -23.84 -1.86
C GLY A 117 17.59 -23.62 -2.80
N GLN A 118 18.40 -22.57 -2.57
CA GLN A 118 19.63 -22.35 -3.36
C GLN A 118 20.72 -23.38 -3.05
N ARG A 119 20.88 -23.80 -1.79
CA ARG A 119 21.83 -24.85 -1.39
C ARG A 119 21.49 -26.19 -2.03
N GLU A 120 20.23 -26.60 -1.99
CA GLU A 120 19.78 -27.86 -2.62
C GLU A 120 19.98 -27.85 -4.14
N LYS A 121 19.66 -26.74 -4.81
CA LYS A 121 19.89 -26.57 -6.26
C LYS A 121 21.38 -26.68 -6.59
N ASN A 122 22.24 -26.01 -5.83
CA ASN A 122 23.69 -26.07 -6.02
C ASN A 122 24.28 -27.46 -5.73
N GLN A 123 23.76 -28.17 -4.73
CA GLN A 123 24.19 -29.54 -4.41
C GLN A 123 23.75 -30.54 -5.50
N LYS A 124 22.51 -30.43 -5.99
CA LYS A 124 22.00 -31.23 -7.11
C LYS A 124 22.82 -31.01 -8.38
N LEU A 125 23.18 -29.76 -8.68
CA LEU A 125 24.02 -29.42 -9.83
C LEU A 125 25.43 -30.02 -9.71
N ARG A 126 26.06 -29.93 -8.53
CA ARG A 126 27.37 -30.55 -8.25
C ARG A 126 27.32 -32.06 -8.46
N ASN A 127 26.30 -32.73 -7.92
CA ASN A 127 26.13 -34.17 -8.06
C ASN A 127 25.90 -34.59 -9.52
N LYS A 128 25.11 -33.82 -10.29
CA LYS A 128 24.89 -34.07 -11.72
C LYS A 128 26.19 -33.92 -12.52
N ASN A 129 26.96 -32.88 -12.26
CA ASN A 129 28.25 -32.66 -12.91
C ASN A 129 29.27 -33.76 -12.59
N GLN A 130 29.33 -34.22 -11.33
CA GLN A 130 30.21 -35.31 -10.93
C GLN A 130 29.81 -36.64 -11.61
N LYS A 131 28.51 -36.96 -11.68
CA LYS A 131 28.00 -38.13 -12.41
C LYS A 131 28.35 -38.06 -13.90
N ASN A 132 28.20 -36.90 -14.53
CA ASN A 132 28.56 -36.70 -15.94
C ASN A 132 30.06 -36.87 -16.18
N ARG A 133 30.92 -36.35 -15.29
CA ARG A 133 32.38 -36.58 -15.36
C ARG A 133 32.73 -38.07 -15.25
N ARG A 134 32.11 -38.79 -14.30
CA ARG A 134 32.31 -40.25 -14.15
C ARG A 134 31.90 -41.01 -15.41
N LYS A 135 30.72 -40.73 -15.96
CA LYS A 135 30.23 -41.34 -17.21
C LYS A 135 31.17 -41.07 -18.41
N LYS A 136 31.71 -39.86 -18.53
CA LYS A 136 32.69 -39.52 -19.59
C LYS A 136 33.97 -40.34 -19.46
N VAL A 137 34.52 -40.44 -18.24
CA VAL A 137 35.73 -41.23 -17.98
C VAL A 137 35.48 -42.71 -18.27
N GLU A 138 34.33 -43.24 -17.86
CA GLU A 138 33.96 -44.64 -18.10
C GLU A 138 33.77 -44.95 -19.58
N ASN A 139 33.09 -44.06 -20.32
CA ASN A 139 32.97 -44.17 -21.76
C ASN A 139 34.33 -44.06 -22.48
N GLN A 140 35.24 -43.22 -21.98
CA GLN A 140 36.59 -43.15 -22.53
C GLN A 140 37.38 -44.45 -22.28
N LYS A 141 37.20 -45.07 -21.12
CA LYS A 141 37.81 -46.37 -20.79
C LYS A 141 37.30 -47.49 -21.70
N THR A 142 35.99 -47.54 -21.96
CA THR A 142 35.41 -48.55 -22.86
C THR A 142 35.86 -48.36 -24.31
N ILE A 143 35.96 -47.13 -24.80
CA ILE A 143 36.54 -46.80 -26.11
C ILE A 143 37.99 -47.27 -26.17
N ASN A 144 38.81 -46.90 -25.19
CA ASN A 144 40.23 -47.28 -25.14
C ASN A 144 40.40 -48.81 -25.10
N PHE A 145 39.52 -49.51 -24.39
CA PHE A 145 39.52 -50.97 -24.33
C PHE A 145 39.15 -51.60 -25.69
N ARG A 146 38.10 -51.10 -26.35
CA ARG A 146 37.72 -51.54 -27.71
C ARG A 146 38.83 -51.31 -28.73
N VAL A 147 39.46 -50.13 -28.70
CA VAL A 147 40.62 -49.81 -29.56
C VAL A 147 41.78 -50.77 -29.29
N LYS A 148 42.02 -51.14 -28.02
CA LYS A 148 43.07 -52.10 -27.64
C LYS A 148 42.78 -53.51 -28.19
N ILE A 149 41.52 -53.95 -28.18
CA ILE A 149 41.12 -55.24 -28.77
C ILE A 149 41.33 -55.21 -30.28
N ILE A 150 40.83 -54.18 -30.98
CA ILE A 150 40.97 -54.05 -32.44
C ILE A 150 42.46 -54.04 -32.85
N ARG A 151 43.31 -53.31 -32.11
CA ARG A 151 44.76 -53.32 -32.35
C ARG A 151 45.39 -54.69 -32.18
N LYS A 152 45.00 -55.45 -31.16
CA LYS A 152 45.49 -56.83 -30.96
C LYS A 152 45.06 -57.76 -32.09
N GLN A 153 43.80 -57.65 -32.53
CA GLN A 153 43.27 -58.44 -33.64
C GLN A 153 44.03 -58.13 -34.94
N PHE A 154 44.20 -56.85 -35.27
CA PHE A 154 44.97 -56.42 -36.43
C PHE A 154 46.43 -56.91 -36.42
N ILE A 155 47.10 -56.92 -35.25
CA ILE A 155 48.46 -57.46 -35.11
C ILE A 155 48.48 -58.97 -35.36
N ASN A 156 47.48 -59.70 -34.85
CA ASN A 156 47.38 -61.14 -35.06
C ASN A 156 47.08 -61.48 -36.52
N ASP A 157 46.18 -60.74 -37.16
CA ASP A 157 45.83 -60.89 -38.58
C ASP A 157 47.05 -60.59 -39.48
N ARG A 158 47.84 -59.56 -39.13
CA ARG A 158 49.09 -59.24 -39.84
C ARG A 158 50.15 -60.35 -39.70
N LYS A 159 50.28 -60.96 -38.51
CA LYS A 159 51.20 -62.09 -38.29
C LYS A 159 50.76 -63.34 -39.06
N SER A 160 49.46 -63.62 -39.09
CA SER A 160 48.84 -64.67 -39.90
C SER A 160 49.14 -64.48 -41.39
N PHE A 161 48.97 -63.26 -41.91
CA PHE A 161 49.21 -62.95 -43.32
C PHE A 161 50.68 -63.08 -43.73
N ILE A 162 51.61 -62.63 -42.87
CA ILE A 162 53.06 -62.81 -43.11
C ILE A 162 53.44 -64.29 -43.10
N PHE A 163 52.85 -65.09 -42.19
CA PHE A 163 53.08 -66.53 -42.10
C PHE A 163 52.58 -67.28 -43.35
N LEU A 164 51.35 -66.99 -43.82
CA LEU A 164 50.82 -67.57 -45.04
C LEU A 164 51.64 -67.17 -46.28
N ARG A 165 52.10 -65.91 -46.34
CA ARG A 165 52.94 -65.43 -47.44
C ARG A 165 54.33 -66.08 -47.45
N SER A 166 54.86 -66.49 -46.30
CA SER A 166 56.13 -67.24 -46.22
C SER A 166 56.03 -68.70 -46.64
N GLN A 167 54.82 -69.28 -46.69
CA GLN A 167 54.58 -70.64 -47.18
C GLN A 167 54.39 -70.74 -48.70
N PHE A 168 54.21 -69.60 -49.39
CA PHE A 168 53.96 -69.53 -50.84
C PHE A 168 55.10 -68.88 -51.66
N ILE A 169 56.30 -68.67 -51.07
CA ILE A 169 57.49 -68.11 -51.75
C ILE A 169 58.63 -69.15 -51.82
N TYR A 170 58.31 -70.41 -52.13
CA TYR A 170 59.28 -71.39 -52.61
C TYR A 170 59.02 -71.67 -54.09
#